data_AF-A0A937PK37-F1
#
_entry.id   AF-A0A937PK37-F1
#
_cell.length_a   1.000
_cell.length_b   1.000
_cell.length_c   1.000
_cell.angle_alpha   90.00
_cell.angle_beta   90.00
_cell.angle_gamma   90.00
#
_symmetry.space_group_name_H-M   'P 1'
#
loop_
_entity.id
_entity.type
_entity.pdbx_description
1 polymer ?
#
loop_
_entity_poly.entity_id
_entity_poly.type
_entity_poly.pdbx_seq_one_letter_code
_entity_poly.pdbx_strand_id
1 'polypeptide(L)' 'MTIDIGSKLKTRRQQMKLTQLELAKKTGVSESYICQIENGKMVSIRKLEQLAKALKCDAKDLL' A
#
# COMPACT_ATOMS: atom_id res chain seq x y z
N MET A 1 5.31 14.41 -13.49
CA MET A 1 5.50 13.13 -12.77
C MET A 1 4.68 13.20 -11.50
N THR A 2 3.40 12.85 -11.59
CA THR A 2 2.51 12.82 -10.43
C THR A 2 2.83 11.55 -9.65
N ILE A 3 3.37 11.70 -8.43
CA ILE A 3 3.58 10.55 -7.54
C ILE A 3 2.18 10.11 -7.10
N ASP A 4 1.72 8.97 -7.60
CA ASP A 4 0.43 8.40 -7.21
C ASP A 4 0.57 7.55 -5.93
N ILE A 5 -0.57 7.33 -5.27
CA ILE A 5 -0.67 6.58 -4.01
C ILE A 5 -0.02 5.18 -4.13
N GLY A 6 -0.20 4.52 -5.26
CA GLY A 6 0.37 3.19 -5.53
C GLY A 6 1.89 3.20 -5.51
N SER A 7 2.51 4.21 -6.11
CA SER A 7 3.96 4.40 -6.09
C SER A 7 4.49 4.59 -4.67
N LYS A 8 3.85 5.45 -3.85
CA LYS A 8 4.24 5.67 -2.45
C LYS A 8 4.09 4.41 -1.61
N LEU A 9 2.98 3.68 -1.79
CA LEU A 9 2.73 2.41 -1.13
C LEU A 9 3.84 1.39 -1.43
N LYS A 10 4.20 1.25 -2.72
CA LYS A 10 5.25 0.34 -3.18
C LYS A 10 6.60 0.69 -2.56
N THR A 11 6.98 1.96 -2.59
CA THR A 11 8.23 2.44 -1.98
C THR A 11 8.26 2.14 -0.49
N ARG A 12 7.19 2.43 0.24
CA ARG A 12 7.12 2.17 1.69
C ARG A 12 7.19 0.68 2.00
N ARG A 13 6.48 -0.16 1.24
CA ARG A 13 6.55 -1.63 1.36
C ARG A 13 7.97 -2.14 1.16
N GLN A 14 8.68 -1.64 0.15
CA GLN A 14 10.06 -2.02 -0.13
C GLN A 14 11.04 -1.55 0.97
N GLN A 15 10.84 -0.36 1.54
CA GLN A 15 11.62 0.11 2.70
C GLN A 15 11.48 -0.83 3.91
N MET A 16 10.29 -1.42 4.07
CA MET A 16 10.03 -2.44 5.10
C MET A 16 10.48 -3.85 4.73
N LYS A 17 11.08 -4.04 3.54
CA LYS A 17 11.52 -5.33 3.01
C LYS A 17 10.39 -6.37 2.94
N LEU A 18 9.17 -5.92 2.66
CA LEU A 18 8.00 -6.79 2.52
C LEU A 18 7.75 -7.12 1.05
N THR A 19 7.38 -8.37 0.77
CA THR A 19 6.75 -8.78 -0.49
C THR A 19 5.29 -8.31 -0.55
N GLN A 20 4.69 -8.31 -1.75
CA GLN A 20 3.26 -8.00 -1.89
C GLN A 20 2.39 -9.00 -1.12
N LEU A 21 2.73 -10.29 -1.16
CA LEU A 21 2.08 -11.35 -0.38
C LEU A 21 2.16 -11.11 1.15
N GLU A 22 3.30 -10.67 1.67
CA GLU A 22 3.44 -10.38 3.11
C GLU A 22 2.62 -9.16 3.54
N LEU A 23 2.59 -8.11 2.72
CA LEU A 23 1.73 -6.96 2.98
C LEU A 23 0.24 -7.36 2.92
N ALA A 24 -0.13 -8.18 1.95
CA ALA A 24 -1.47 -8.74 1.81
C ALA A 24 -1.89 -9.53 3.06
N LYS A 25 -1.03 -10.43 3.55
CA LYS A 25 -1.25 -11.19 4.80
C LYS A 25 -1.41 -10.28 6.01
N LYS A 26 -0.60 -9.22 6.13
CA LYS A 26 -0.68 -8.26 7.25
C LYS A 26 -1.96 -7.42 7.23
N THR A 27 -2.51 -7.17 6.05
CA THR A 27 -3.68 -6.29 5.84
C THR A 27 -4.97 -7.06 5.64
N GLY A 28 -4.93 -8.38 5.50
CA GLY A 28 -6.11 -9.21 5.24
C GLY A 28 -6.74 -8.95 3.87
N VAL A 29 -5.94 -8.49 2.89
CA VAL A 29 -6.36 -8.36 1.49
C VAL A 29 -5.62 -9.37 0.61
N SER A 30 -6.01 -9.52 -0.65
CA SER A 30 -5.29 -10.40 -1.57
C SER A 30 -4.00 -9.76 -2.09
N GLU A 31 -3.02 -10.59 -2.43
CA GLU A 31 -1.78 -10.13 -3.09
C GLU A 31 -2.10 -9.39 -4.40
N SER A 32 -3.02 -9.91 -5.21
CA SER A 32 -3.46 -9.24 -6.45
C SER A 32 -4.05 -7.85 -6.18
N TYR A 33 -4.72 -7.65 -5.04
CA TYR A 33 -5.23 -6.33 -4.68
C TYR A 33 -4.09 -5.34 -4.38
N ILE A 34 -3.05 -5.78 -3.65
CA ILE A 34 -1.84 -4.97 -3.43
C ILE A 34 -1.18 -4.62 -4.76
N CYS A 35 -0.99 -5.62 -5.63
CA CYS A 35 -0.41 -5.41 -6.96
C CYS A 35 -1.22 -4.40 -7.79
N GLN A 36 -2.55 -4.50 -7.79
CA GLN A 36 -3.39 -3.53 -8.49
C GLN A 36 -3.23 -2.11 -7.95
N ILE A 37 -3.19 -1.93 -6.62
CA ILE A 37 -2.99 -0.60 -6.02
C ILE A 37 -1.64 -0.03 -6.42
N GLU A 38 -0.57 -0.83 -6.35
CA GLU A 38 0.78 -0.41 -6.76
C GLU A 38 0.90 -0.08 -8.25
N ASN A 39 -0.08 -0.48 -9.08
CA ASN A 39 -0.18 -0.17 -10.50
C ASN A 39 -1.27 0.87 -10.82
N GLY A 40 -1.72 1.64 -9.81
CA GLY A 40 -2.61 2.79 -10.02
C GLY A 40 -4.09 2.52 -9.80
N LYS A 41 -4.48 1.36 -9.23
CA LYS A 41 -5.87 1.15 -8.80
C LYS A 41 -6.21 2.11 -7.65
N MET A 42 -7.29 2.85 -7.83
CA MET A 42 -7.84 3.70 -6.76
C MET A 42 -8.28 2.86 -5.57
N VAL A 43 -7.97 3.37 -4.38
CA VAL A 43 -8.28 2.74 -3.10
C VAL A 43 -9.09 3.72 -2.26
N SER A 44 -10.03 3.21 -1.47
CA SER A 44 -10.79 4.05 -0.54
C SER A 44 -9.91 4.51 0.62
N ILE A 45 -10.22 5.66 1.22
CA ILE A 45 -9.48 6.21 2.37
C ILE A 45 -9.36 5.17 3.50
N ARG A 46 -10.45 4.46 3.82
CA ARG A 46 -10.44 3.40 4.85
C ARG A 46 -9.43 2.28 4.55
N LYS A 47 -9.32 1.87 3.29
CA LYS A 47 -8.35 0.85 2.87
C LYS A 47 -6.93 1.39 2.85
N LEU A 48 -6.75 2.65 2.48
CA LEU A 48 -5.46 3.33 2.56
C LEU A 48 -4.96 3.43 4.02
N GLU A 49 -5.83 3.79 4.96
CA GLU A 49 -5.52 3.80 6.40
C GLU A 49 -5.13 2.41 6.92
N GLN A 50 -5.85 1.37 6.49
CA GLN A 50 -5.53 -0.02 6.82
C GLN A 50 -4.13 -0.41 6.33
N LEU A 51 -3.78 -0.04 5.09
CA LEU A 51 -2.48 -0.27 4.50
C LEU A 51 -1.37 0.52 5.20
N ALA A 52 -1.61 1.80 5.48
CA ALA A 52 -0.68 2.68 6.19
C ALA A 52 -0.37 2.14 7.59
N LYS A 53 -1.39 1.68 8.32
CA LYS A 53 -1.23 1.04 9.64
C LYS A 53 -0.35 -0.22 9.56
N ALA A 54 -0.55 -1.07 8.56
CA ALA A 54 0.29 -2.26 8.35
C ALA A 54 1.73 -1.89 7.95
N LEU A 55 1.91 -0.75 7.30
CA LEU A 55 3.19 -0.18 6.88
C LEU A 55 3.84 0.74 7.94
N LYS A 56 3.24 0.82 9.14
CA LYS A 56 3.69 1.68 10.24
C LYS A 56 3.99 3.12 9.76
N CYS A 57 3.04 3.70 9.04
CA CYS A 57 3.07 5.09 8.60
C CYS A 57 1.65 5.68 8.65
N ASP A 58 1.55 6.99 8.47
CA ASP A 58 0.25 7.65 8.35
C ASP A 58 -0.27 7.57 6.92
N ALA A 59 -1.60 7.58 6.75
CA ALA A 59 -2.20 7.63 5.41
C ALA A 59 -1.77 8.87 4.62
N LYS A 60 -1.43 9.96 5.34
CA LYS A 60 -0.88 11.20 4.77
C LYS A 60 0.48 11.00 4.08
N ASP A 61 1.28 10.03 4.54
CA ASP A 61 2.57 9.71 3.91
C ASP A 61 2.39 9.02 2.55
N LEU A 62 1.18 8.51 2.28
CA LEU A 62 0.81 7.83 1.05
C LEU A 62 -0.03 8.68 0.10
N LEU A 63 -0.49 9.87 0.53
CA LEU A 63 -1.20 10.86 -0.28
C LEU A 63 -0.23 11.74 -1.05
#